data_AF-A0A1I2SY37-F1
#
_entry.id   AF-A0A1I2SY37-F1
#
_cell.length_a   1.000
_cell.length_b   1.000
_cell.length_c   1.000
_cell.angle_alpha   90.00
_cell.angle_beta   90.00
_cell.angle_gamma   90.00
#
_symmetry.space_group_name_H-M   'P 1'
#
loop_
_entity.id
_entity.type
_entity.pdbx_description
1 polymer ?
#
loop_
_entity_poly.entity_id
_entity_poly.type
_entity_poly.pdbx_seq_one_letter_code
_entity_poly.pdbx_strand_id
1 'polypeptide(L)'
;MALVTCPECGNKVSDKATVCLKCGYPIEDILAAKEIEEKEKVEKEKQLKHQLFAKRIKVTFTIVIICLMLAIAFVIAHQPDRSGLFDGIKWRSQLSEIELKYPDGWMVNEKDGKTSYYIRIEQYESIDGVSALVSLQFDDNDLLYKVFIVVMVDEDILPYYKAAQQLKHRFENLYGESSRIDNTEYWNTSESKIELWHLNAMITVIYYDVNHLE
;
A
#
# COMPACT_ATOMS: atom_id res chain seq x y z
N MET A 1 -43.56 -48.41 14.78
CA MET A 1 -44.87 -47.99 15.31
C MET A 1 -44.59 -47.17 16.55
N ALA A 2 -44.92 -45.89 16.54
CA ALA A 2 -44.75 -45.04 17.72
C ALA A 2 -45.99 -45.18 18.61
N LEU A 3 -45.80 -45.13 19.92
CA LEU A 3 -46.89 -45.08 20.89
C LEU A 3 -46.97 -43.66 21.45
N VAL A 4 -48.16 -43.09 21.47
CA VAL A 4 -48.45 -41.78 22.07
C VAL A 4 -49.17 -41.96 23.41
N THR A 5 -48.82 -41.15 24.39
CA THR A 5 -49.45 -41.19 25.71
C THR A 5 -50.75 -40.40 25.70
N CYS A 6 -51.85 -41.02 26.12
CA CYS A 6 -53.12 -40.34 26.30
C CYS A 6 -53.02 -39.33 27.47
N PRO A 7 -53.39 -38.04 27.27
CA PRO A 7 -53.24 -37.01 28.29
C PRO A 7 -54.25 -37.16 29.43
N GLU A 8 -55.40 -37.79 29.17
CA GLU A 8 -56.43 -38.02 30.19
C GLU A 8 -56.12 -39.21 31.11
N CYS A 9 -55.80 -40.38 30.54
CA CYS A 9 -55.67 -41.62 31.32
C CYS A 9 -54.24 -42.17 31.42
N GLY A 10 -53.28 -41.50 30.81
CA GLY A 10 -51.86 -41.89 30.80
C GLY A 10 -51.55 -43.16 30.01
N ASN A 11 -52.54 -43.79 29.35
CA ASN A 11 -52.32 -45.05 28.64
C ASN A 11 -51.54 -44.83 27.33
N LYS A 12 -50.74 -45.83 26.92
CA LYS A 12 -50.04 -45.81 25.63
C LYS A 12 -50.99 -46.24 24.52
N VAL A 13 -51.16 -45.38 23.51
CA VAL A 13 -52.06 -45.58 22.38
C VAL A 13 -51.25 -45.57 21.08
N SER A 14 -51.70 -46.33 20.08
CA SER A 14 -51.09 -46.32 18.74
C SER A 14 -51.13 -44.93 18.12
N ASP A 15 -50.07 -44.56 17.40
CA ASP A 15 -49.97 -43.36 16.56
C ASP A 15 -50.93 -43.35 15.35
N LYS A 16 -51.74 -44.39 15.18
CA LYS A 16 -52.80 -44.50 14.15
C LYS A 16 -54.23 -44.54 14.73
N ALA A 17 -54.39 -44.44 16.04
CA ALA A 17 -55.71 -44.51 16.66
C ALA A 17 -56.40 -43.14 16.64
N THR A 18 -57.68 -43.09 16.27
CA THR A 18 -58.50 -41.88 16.33
C THR A 18 -58.94 -41.56 17.76
N VAL A 19 -59.11 -42.59 18.62
CA VAL A 19 -59.59 -42.47 20.00
C VAL A 19 -58.81 -43.41 20.93
N CYS A 20 -58.61 -43.00 22.19
CA CYS A 20 -58.05 -43.85 23.23
C CYS A 20 -59.03 -44.98 23.60
N LEU A 21 -58.63 -46.22 23.35
CA LEU A 21 -59.44 -47.41 23.67
C LEU A 21 -59.73 -47.60 25.17
N LYS A 22 -59.04 -46.88 26.07
CA LYS A 22 -59.20 -46.99 27.53
C LYS A 22 -60.15 -45.96 28.12
N CYS A 23 -60.15 -44.71 27.62
CA CYS A 23 -60.93 -43.62 28.21
C CYS A 23 -61.81 -42.84 27.21
N GLY A 24 -61.73 -43.14 25.91
CA GLY A 24 -62.54 -42.46 24.90
C GLY A 24 -62.02 -41.09 24.44
N TYR A 25 -60.84 -40.66 24.91
CA TYR A 25 -60.26 -39.38 24.50
C TYR A 25 -59.82 -39.37 23.02
N PRO A 26 -60.14 -38.35 22.21
CA PRO A 26 -59.71 -38.25 20.81
C PRO A 26 -58.19 -38.04 20.71
N ILE A 27 -57.49 -38.95 20.04
CA ILE A 27 -56.02 -38.95 19.90
C ILE A 27 -55.56 -38.25 18.62
N GLU A 28 -56.45 -38.14 17.63
CA GLU A 28 -56.19 -37.52 16.32
C GLU A 28 -55.68 -36.07 16.45
N ASP A 29 -56.25 -35.29 17.38
CA ASP A 29 -55.86 -33.90 17.64
C ASP A 29 -54.42 -33.78 18.14
N ILE A 30 -53.95 -34.74 18.93
CA ILE A 30 -52.58 -34.77 19.47
C ILE A 30 -51.58 -35.07 18.36
N LEU A 31 -51.94 -35.98 17.46
CA LEU A 31 -51.08 -36.38 16.33
C LEU A 31 -50.96 -35.22 15.34
N ALA A 32 -52.07 -34.54 15.03
CA ALA A 32 -52.06 -33.34 14.20
C ALA A 32 -51.19 -32.22 14.81
N ALA A 33 -51.29 -31.98 16.12
CA ALA A 33 -50.45 -31.00 16.81
C ALA A 33 -48.95 -31.34 16.75
N LYS A 34 -48.59 -32.62 16.92
CA LYS A 34 -47.19 -33.08 16.81
C LYS A 34 -46.62 -32.94 15.39
N GLU A 35 -47.40 -33.24 14.37
CA GLU A 35 -46.97 -33.05 12.97
C GLU A 35 -46.71 -31.57 12.65
N ILE A 36 -47.53 -30.67 13.20
CA ILE A 36 -47.32 -29.22 13.07
C ILE A 36 -46.03 -28.79 13.77
N GLU A 37 -45.81 -29.23 15.02
CA GLU A 37 -44.56 -28.93 15.76
C GLU A 37 -43.31 -29.46 15.05
N GLU A 38 -43.38 -30.66 14.47
CA GLU A 38 -42.25 -31.28 13.76
C GLU A 38 -41.93 -30.54 12.46
N LYS A 39 -42.97 -30.14 11.70
CA LYS A 39 -42.81 -29.29 10.50
C LYS A 39 -42.22 -27.92 10.87
N GLU A 40 -42.69 -27.28 11.94
CA GLU A 40 -42.14 -26.01 12.42
C GLU A 40 -40.66 -26.13 12.82
N LYS A 41 -40.26 -27.22 13.48
CA LYS A 41 -38.86 -27.45 13.82
C LYS A 41 -37.98 -27.58 12.58
N VAL A 42 -38.40 -28.37 11.60
CA VAL A 42 -37.68 -28.55 10.33
C VAL A 42 -37.54 -27.22 9.59
N GLU A 43 -38.57 -26.39 9.59
CA GLU A 43 -38.55 -25.09 8.93
C GLU A 43 -37.63 -24.08 9.66
N LYS A 44 -37.69 -24.02 11.00
CA LYS A 44 -36.78 -23.22 11.84
C LYS A 44 -35.31 -23.63 11.64
N GLU A 45 -35.00 -24.93 11.55
CA GLU A 45 -33.64 -25.40 11.28
C GLU A 45 -33.12 -24.97 9.90
N LYS A 46 -33.97 -25.06 8.85
CA LYS A 46 -33.61 -24.60 7.50
C LYS A 46 -33.34 -23.11 7.49
N GLN A 47 -34.20 -22.31 8.12
CA GLN A 47 -34.03 -20.85 8.22
C GLN A 47 -32.74 -20.49 8.97
N LEU A 48 -32.44 -21.15 10.09
CA LEU A 48 -31.21 -20.93 10.84
C LEU A 48 -29.96 -21.24 10.02
N LYS A 49 -29.93 -22.38 9.31
CA LYS A 49 -28.81 -22.76 8.43
C LYS A 49 -28.62 -21.75 7.29
N HIS A 50 -29.71 -21.27 6.69
CA HIS A 50 -29.66 -20.26 5.64
C HIS A 50 -29.11 -18.92 6.16
N GLN A 51 -29.56 -18.46 7.34
CA GLN A 51 -29.03 -17.26 7.98
C GLN A 51 -27.55 -17.38 8.34
N LEU A 52 -27.12 -18.54 8.90
CA LEU A 52 -25.71 -18.79 9.21
C LEU A 52 -24.84 -18.83 7.95
N PHE A 53 -25.32 -19.43 6.86
CA PHE A 53 -24.63 -19.46 5.57
C PHE A 53 -24.49 -18.05 4.97
N ALA A 54 -25.57 -17.27 4.95
CA ALA A 54 -25.55 -15.89 4.48
C ALA A 54 -24.62 -15.00 5.33
N LYS A 55 -24.60 -15.19 6.66
CA LYS A 55 -23.68 -14.47 7.57
C LYS A 55 -22.23 -14.84 7.31
N ARG A 56 -21.92 -16.14 7.11
CA ARG A 56 -20.57 -16.59 6.75
C ARG A 56 -20.11 -16.01 5.41
N ILE A 57 -20.95 -16.03 4.38
CA ILE A 57 -20.63 -15.43 3.08
C ILE A 57 -20.33 -13.93 3.23
N LYS A 58 -21.18 -13.18 3.95
CA LYS A 58 -20.93 -11.75 4.18
C LYS A 58 -19.60 -11.51 4.88
N VAL A 59 -19.30 -12.26 5.94
CA VAL A 59 -18.03 -12.13 6.67
C VAL A 59 -16.84 -12.46 5.78
N THR A 60 -16.88 -13.57 5.03
CA THR A 60 -15.81 -13.94 4.11
C THR A 60 -15.61 -12.87 3.03
N PHE A 61 -16.69 -12.35 2.44
CA PHE A 61 -16.62 -11.31 1.42
C PHE A 61 -16.02 -10.00 1.97
N THR A 62 -16.41 -9.60 3.19
CA THR A 62 -15.81 -8.44 3.87
C THR A 62 -14.32 -8.63 4.12
N ILE A 63 -13.89 -9.80 4.60
CA ILE A 63 -12.47 -10.09 4.83
C ILE A 63 -11.70 -10.03 3.50
N VAL A 64 -12.21 -10.63 2.43
CA VAL A 64 -11.58 -10.62 1.11
C VAL A 64 -11.42 -9.19 0.60
N ILE A 65 -12.44 -8.34 0.72
CA ILE A 65 -12.36 -6.92 0.33
C ILE A 65 -11.28 -6.19 1.14
N ILE A 66 -11.24 -6.39 2.46
CA ILE A 66 -10.25 -5.76 3.32
C ILE A 66 -8.83 -6.20 2.92
N CYS A 67 -8.61 -7.49 2.70
CA CYS A 67 -7.33 -8.01 2.21
C CYS A 67 -6.94 -7.41 0.86
N LEU A 68 -7.91 -7.23 -0.05
CA LEU A 68 -7.67 -6.63 -1.36
C LEU A 68 -7.32 -5.14 -1.26
N MET A 69 -8.00 -4.39 -0.39
CA MET A 69 -7.65 -2.99 -0.11
C MET A 69 -6.28 -2.85 0.53
N LEU A 70 -5.92 -3.74 1.46
CA LEU A 70 -4.58 -3.76 2.07
C LEU A 70 -3.49 -4.09 1.04
N ALA A 71 -3.74 -5.04 0.14
CA ALA A 71 -2.82 -5.37 -0.95
C ALA A 71 -2.62 -4.18 -1.90
N ILE A 72 -3.70 -3.49 -2.27
CA ILE A 72 -3.63 -2.28 -3.11
C ILE A 72 -2.86 -1.17 -2.39
N ALA A 73 -3.16 -0.91 -1.12
CA ALA A 73 -2.45 0.10 -0.33
C ALA A 73 -0.95 -0.23 -0.21
N PHE A 74 -0.61 -1.51 -0.03
CA PHE A 74 0.77 -1.98 0.00
C PHE A 74 1.50 -1.71 -1.32
N VAL A 75 0.87 -2.03 -2.45
CA VAL A 75 1.42 -1.74 -3.78
C VAL A 75 1.63 -0.25 -3.98
N ILE A 76 0.66 0.59 -3.60
CA ILE A 76 0.76 2.05 -3.72
C ILE A 76 1.92 2.59 -2.85
N ALA A 77 2.04 2.12 -1.61
CA ALA A 77 3.09 2.56 -0.69
C ALA A 77 4.51 2.17 -1.13
N HIS A 78 4.65 1.14 -1.99
CA HIS A 78 5.95 0.67 -2.49
C HIS A 78 6.19 1.08 -3.95
N GLN A 79 5.30 1.87 -4.56
CA GLN A 79 5.60 2.40 -5.89
C GLN A 79 6.74 3.41 -5.79
N PRO A 80 7.74 3.33 -6.69
CA PRO A 80 8.81 4.31 -6.70
C PRO A 80 8.25 5.69 -7.00
N ASP A 81 8.79 6.72 -6.33
CA ASP A 81 8.39 8.10 -6.58
C ASP A 81 8.77 8.52 -8.00
N ARG A 82 7.76 8.88 -8.80
CA ARG A 82 7.91 9.35 -10.19
C ARG A 82 7.58 10.84 -10.35
N SER A 83 7.37 11.56 -9.25
CA SER A 83 7.09 13.01 -9.27
C SER A 83 8.25 13.81 -9.91
N GLY A 84 9.47 13.30 -9.77
CA GLY A 84 10.70 14.01 -10.14
C GLY A 84 11.19 14.94 -9.04
N LEU A 85 10.58 14.93 -7.86
CA LEU A 85 11.13 15.58 -6.67
C LEU A 85 12.30 14.75 -6.14
N PHE A 86 13.33 15.43 -5.64
CA PHE A 86 14.42 14.75 -4.94
C PHE A 86 13.91 14.26 -3.58
N ASP A 87 13.87 12.94 -3.39
CA ASP A 87 13.38 12.27 -2.18
C ASP A 87 11.97 12.75 -1.75
N GLY A 88 11.09 13.09 -2.70
CA GLY A 88 9.74 13.59 -2.40
C GLY A 88 9.69 14.97 -1.72
N ILE A 89 10.81 15.70 -1.65
CA ILE A 89 10.86 17.05 -1.09
C ILE A 89 10.27 18.02 -2.10
N LYS A 90 9.23 18.75 -1.68
CA LYS A 90 8.60 19.74 -2.55
C LYS A 90 9.56 20.88 -2.83
N TRP A 91 9.54 21.36 -4.07
CA TRP A 91 10.16 22.64 -4.38
C TRP A 91 9.56 23.74 -3.50
N ARG A 92 10.39 24.74 -3.20
CA ARG A 92 10.05 25.83 -2.29
C ARG A 92 9.84 25.40 -0.84
N SER A 93 10.23 24.19 -0.43
CA SER A 93 10.32 23.88 1.01
C SER A 93 11.35 24.78 1.69
N GLN A 94 11.05 25.20 2.92
CA GLN A 94 11.94 26.02 3.73
C GLN A 94 13.13 25.20 4.23
N LEU A 95 14.27 25.86 4.44
CA LEU A 95 15.45 25.24 5.04
C LEU A 95 15.14 24.47 6.34
N SER A 96 14.31 25.04 7.22
CA SER A 96 13.93 24.40 8.49
C SER A 96 13.22 23.05 8.32
N GLU A 97 12.45 22.87 7.24
CA GLU A 97 11.82 21.59 6.88
C GLU A 97 12.87 20.56 6.43
N ILE A 98 13.91 21.02 5.71
CA ILE A 98 15.02 20.18 5.25
C ILE A 98 15.87 19.71 6.43
N GLU A 99 16.20 20.61 7.36
CA GLU A 99 16.94 20.29 8.59
C GLU A 99 16.19 19.27 9.45
N LEU A 100 14.86 19.35 9.52
CA LEU A 100 14.04 18.37 10.23
C LEU A 100 14.08 17.00 9.55
N LYS A 101 14.08 16.96 8.21
CA LYS A 101 14.10 15.72 7.44
C LYS A 101 15.48 15.05 7.47
N TYR A 102 16.55 15.84 7.48
CA TYR A 102 17.93 15.36 7.47
C TYR A 102 18.73 15.98 8.61
N PRO A 103 18.50 15.57 9.87
CA PRO A 103 19.11 16.22 11.04
C PRO A 103 20.65 16.15 11.08
N ASP A 104 21.25 15.20 10.36
CA ASP A 104 22.70 15.01 10.28
C ASP A 104 23.37 15.83 9.15
N GLY A 105 22.58 16.58 8.38
CA GLY A 105 23.10 17.49 7.37
C GLY A 105 23.80 18.71 7.97
N TRP A 106 24.52 19.45 7.14
CA TRP A 106 25.25 20.64 7.58
C TRP A 106 25.16 21.79 6.60
N MET A 107 25.15 23.00 7.15
CA MET A 107 25.15 24.23 6.38
C MET A 107 26.55 24.58 5.89
N VAL A 108 26.63 25.01 4.63
CA VAL A 108 27.84 25.57 4.04
C VAL A 108 27.50 26.91 3.41
N ASN A 109 28.23 27.95 3.84
CA ASN A 109 28.16 29.27 3.21
C ASN A 109 29.08 29.26 1.98
N GLU A 110 28.50 29.46 0.81
CA GLU A 110 29.23 29.55 -0.45
C GLU A 110 29.89 30.93 -0.61
N LYS A 111 30.89 31.00 -1.50
CA LYS A 111 31.70 32.22 -1.68
C LYS A 111 30.92 33.41 -2.25
N ASP A 112 29.80 33.13 -2.90
CA ASP A 112 28.89 34.13 -3.50
C ASP A 112 27.83 34.62 -2.51
N GLY A 113 27.87 34.16 -1.25
CA GLY A 113 26.89 34.51 -0.22
C GLY A 113 25.65 33.63 -0.23
N LYS A 114 25.55 32.66 -1.15
CA LYS A 114 24.49 31.65 -1.12
C LYS A 114 24.75 30.64 -0.03
N THR A 115 23.67 30.03 0.45
CA THR A 115 23.75 29.00 1.48
C THR A 115 23.21 27.69 0.95
N SER A 116 23.97 26.62 1.19
CA SER A 116 23.63 25.27 0.77
C SER A 116 23.61 24.34 1.97
N TYR A 117 22.64 23.45 2.02
CA TYR A 117 22.55 22.39 3.01
C TYR A 117 23.07 21.09 2.41
N TYR A 118 24.06 20.49 3.05
CA TYR A 118 24.71 19.29 2.56
C TYR A 118 24.24 18.07 3.34
N ILE A 119 23.95 17.00 2.61
CA ILE A 119 23.67 15.68 3.19
C ILE A 119 24.54 14.62 2.49
N ARG A 120 24.90 13.57 3.22
CA ARG A 120 25.63 12.42 2.71
C ARG A 120 24.70 11.22 2.65
N ILE A 121 24.66 10.56 1.50
CA ILE A 121 23.92 9.33 1.27
C ILE A 121 24.93 8.22 1.04
N GLU A 122 24.98 7.23 1.93
CA GLU A 122 25.95 6.12 1.84
C GLU A 122 25.63 5.15 0.70
N GLN A 123 24.34 4.96 0.39
CA GLN A 123 23.88 4.13 -0.71
C GLN A 123 22.86 4.88 -1.56
N TYR A 124 23.30 5.45 -2.67
CA TYR A 124 22.49 6.27 -3.55
C TYR A 124 21.74 5.41 -4.57
N GLU A 125 20.44 5.70 -4.76
CA GLU A 125 19.54 4.95 -5.66
C GLU A 125 19.51 3.43 -5.44
N SER A 126 19.83 2.98 -4.21
CA SER A 126 19.94 1.55 -3.86
C SER A 126 20.96 0.78 -4.72
N ILE A 127 22.03 1.45 -5.17
CA ILE A 127 23.11 0.86 -5.97
C ILE A 127 24.32 0.59 -5.06
N ASP A 128 24.78 -0.66 -5.00
CA ASP A 128 25.95 -1.05 -4.22
C ASP A 128 27.23 -0.38 -4.75
N GLY A 129 28.06 0.13 -3.84
CA GLY A 129 29.29 0.85 -4.18
C GLY A 129 29.07 2.27 -4.70
N VAL A 130 27.84 2.80 -4.64
CA VAL A 130 27.51 4.17 -5.07
C VAL A 130 27.00 4.98 -3.88
N SER A 131 27.74 6.00 -3.51
CA SER A 131 27.35 6.98 -2.48
C SER A 131 27.16 8.36 -3.12
N ALA A 132 26.57 9.30 -2.40
CA ALA A 132 26.35 10.64 -2.90
C ALA A 132 26.59 11.72 -1.83
N LEU A 133 27.14 12.85 -2.28
CA LEU A 133 27.13 14.10 -1.56
C LEU A 133 26.10 15.01 -2.24
N VAL A 134 25.08 15.39 -1.49
CA VAL A 134 23.95 16.16 -2.00
C VAL A 134 24.03 17.57 -1.42
N SER A 135 23.91 18.57 -2.27
CA SER A 135 23.81 19.99 -1.94
C SER A 135 22.41 20.47 -2.29
N LEU A 136 21.61 20.79 -1.27
CA LEU A 136 20.33 21.46 -1.42
C LEU A 136 20.57 22.98 -1.42
N GLN A 137 20.17 23.66 -2.49
CA GLN A 137 20.42 25.09 -2.70
C GLN A 137 19.13 25.90 -2.57
N PHE A 138 19.23 27.00 -1.84
CA PHE A 138 18.11 27.87 -1.49
C PHE A 138 18.29 29.25 -2.12
N ASP A 139 17.19 29.86 -2.51
CA ASP A 139 17.20 31.23 -3.04
C ASP A 139 17.26 32.27 -1.91
N ASP A 140 17.19 33.56 -2.27
CA ASP A 140 17.28 34.67 -1.32
C ASP A 140 16.16 34.68 -0.24
N ASN A 141 15.12 33.84 -0.39
CA ASN A 141 14.03 33.68 0.58
C ASN A 141 14.15 32.39 1.40
N ASP A 142 15.29 31.70 1.37
CA ASP A 142 15.55 30.40 2.03
C ASP A 142 14.63 29.26 1.54
N LEU A 143 14.23 29.32 0.28
CA LEU A 143 13.34 28.34 -0.33
C LEU A 143 14.09 27.49 -1.38
N LEU A 144 13.93 26.18 -1.28
CA LEU A 144 14.62 25.22 -2.13
C LEU A 144 14.26 25.41 -3.60
N TYR A 145 15.27 25.50 -4.48
CA TYR A 145 15.06 25.60 -5.93
C TYR A 145 15.95 24.66 -6.76
N LYS A 146 17.01 24.11 -6.16
CA LYS A 146 17.94 23.22 -6.85
C LYS A 146 18.54 22.20 -5.90
N VAL A 147 18.69 20.97 -6.39
CA VAL A 147 19.45 19.91 -5.73
C VAL A 147 20.58 19.49 -6.64
N PHE A 148 21.81 19.62 -6.16
CA PHE A 148 23.02 19.22 -6.87
C PHE A 148 23.65 18.02 -6.17
N ILE A 149 23.86 16.94 -6.91
CA ILE A 149 24.30 15.65 -6.37
C ILE A 149 25.62 15.28 -7.04
N VAL A 150 26.66 15.12 -6.23
CA VAL A 150 27.93 14.52 -6.65
C VAL A 150 27.89 13.05 -6.26
N VAL A 151 27.93 12.18 -7.26
CA VAL A 151 27.94 10.74 -7.05
C VAL A 151 29.38 10.24 -6.95
N MET A 152 29.65 9.49 -5.89
CA MET A 152 30.95 8.87 -5.60
C MET A 152 30.82 7.36 -5.81
N VAL A 153 31.73 6.79 -6.58
CA VAL A 153 31.72 5.36 -6.93
C VAL A 153 32.94 4.67 -6.34
N ASP A 154 32.72 3.57 -5.64
CA ASP A 154 33.75 2.64 -5.21
C ASP A 154 34.05 1.66 -6.35
N GLU A 155 35.17 1.89 -7.05
CA GLU A 155 35.56 1.11 -8.23
C GLU A 155 35.99 -0.33 -7.91
N ASP A 156 36.32 -0.64 -6.64
CA ASP A 156 36.60 -2.02 -6.22
C ASP A 156 35.32 -2.87 -6.17
N ILE A 157 34.17 -2.22 -5.96
CA ILE A 157 32.84 -2.85 -5.91
C ILE A 157 32.14 -2.78 -7.27
N LEU A 158 32.10 -1.59 -7.88
CA LEU A 158 31.36 -1.33 -9.10
C LEU A 158 32.16 -0.43 -10.05
N PRO A 159 32.57 -0.92 -11.24
CA PRO A 159 33.24 -0.09 -12.22
C PRO A 159 32.41 1.15 -12.57
N TYR A 160 33.06 2.32 -12.63
CA TYR A 160 32.41 3.61 -12.86
C TYR A 160 31.40 3.61 -14.02
N TYR A 161 31.77 3.05 -15.18
CA TYR A 161 30.89 3.05 -16.36
C TYR A 161 29.60 2.25 -16.12
N LYS A 162 29.65 1.21 -15.27
CA LYS A 162 28.46 0.44 -14.87
C LYS A 162 27.59 1.24 -13.92
N ALA A 163 28.19 2.00 -12.98
CA ALA A 163 27.44 2.90 -12.10
C ALA A 163 26.65 3.93 -12.92
N ALA A 164 27.29 4.58 -13.90
CA ALA A 164 26.61 5.52 -14.81
C ALA A 164 25.47 4.85 -15.60
N GLN A 165 25.68 3.64 -16.11
CA GLN A 165 24.63 2.88 -16.80
C GLN A 165 23.46 2.51 -15.89
N GLN A 166 23.73 2.06 -14.66
CA GLN A 166 22.68 1.71 -13.70
C GLN A 166 21.87 2.94 -13.27
N LEU A 167 22.53 4.08 -13.04
CA LEU A 167 21.85 5.34 -12.76
C LEU A 167 21.00 5.78 -13.95
N LYS A 168 21.53 5.78 -15.17
CA LYS A 168 20.72 6.09 -16.35
C LYS A 168 19.49 5.19 -16.44
N HIS A 169 19.67 3.87 -16.33
CA HIS A 169 18.57 2.91 -16.40
C HIS A 169 17.54 3.13 -15.28
N ARG A 170 18.00 3.46 -14.08
CA ARG A 170 17.14 3.80 -12.94
C ARG A 170 16.26 5.01 -13.28
N PHE A 171 16.84 6.09 -13.79
CA PHE A 171 16.11 7.30 -14.14
C PHE A 171 15.17 7.08 -15.33
N GLU A 172 15.57 6.28 -16.32
CA GLU A 172 14.69 5.88 -17.42
C GLU A 172 13.46 5.11 -16.95
N ASN A 173 13.62 4.21 -15.96
CA ASN A 173 12.49 3.48 -15.38
C ASN A 173 11.51 4.39 -14.61
N LEU A 174 12.01 5.50 -14.04
CA LEU A 174 11.20 6.46 -13.29
C LEU A 174 10.49 7.44 -14.22
N TYR A 175 11.23 8.01 -15.17
CA TYR A 175 10.83 9.22 -15.91
C TYR A 175 10.68 9.00 -17.43
N GLY A 176 10.98 7.80 -17.93
CA GLY A 176 10.96 7.50 -19.37
C GLY A 176 12.28 7.77 -20.07
N GLU A 177 12.29 7.66 -21.40
CA GLU A 177 13.50 7.85 -22.21
C GLU A 177 14.04 9.28 -22.07
N SER A 178 15.36 9.40 -21.87
CA SER A 178 16.03 10.69 -21.80
C SER A 178 16.22 11.32 -23.19
N SER A 179 16.24 12.65 -23.25
CA SER A 179 16.94 13.32 -24.35
C SER A 179 18.42 13.47 -24.00
N ARG A 180 19.31 13.35 -24.99
CA ARG A 180 20.76 13.40 -24.76
C ARG A 180 21.39 14.54 -25.54
N ILE A 181 22.21 15.34 -24.87
CA ILE A 181 23.09 16.34 -25.48
C ILE A 181 24.49 16.13 -24.88
N ASP A 182 25.48 15.89 -25.73
CA ASP A 182 26.86 15.55 -25.34
C ASP A 182 26.93 14.39 -24.32
N ASN A 183 27.38 14.70 -23.10
CA ASN A 183 27.57 13.76 -21.99
C ASN A 183 26.50 13.91 -20.90
N THR A 184 25.39 14.57 -21.22
CA THR A 184 24.27 14.80 -20.30
C THR A 184 23.00 14.15 -20.84
N GLU A 185 22.36 13.37 -19.98
CA GLU A 185 21.00 12.87 -20.16
C GLU A 185 20.03 13.81 -19.44
N TYR A 186 18.89 14.10 -20.08
CA TYR A 186 17.88 15.03 -19.59
C TYR A 186 16.52 14.35 -19.47
N TRP A 187 15.84 14.61 -18.36
CA TRP A 187 14.43 14.29 -18.17
C TRP A 187 13.66 15.53 -17.75
N ASN A 188 12.43 15.66 -18.24
CA ASN A 188 11.49 16.69 -17.79
C ASN A 188 10.30 16.00 -17.15
N THR A 189 10.07 16.26 -15.87
CA THR A 189 8.87 15.82 -15.14
C THR A 189 7.90 16.99 -14.98
N SER A 190 6.76 16.78 -14.31
CA SER A 190 5.85 17.88 -13.98
C SER A 190 6.44 18.85 -12.96
N GLU A 191 7.37 18.37 -12.12
CA GLU A 191 7.95 19.14 -11.00
C GLU A 191 9.38 19.60 -11.29
N SER A 192 10.15 18.81 -12.06
CA SER A 192 11.60 19.01 -12.16
C SER A 192 12.13 18.86 -13.57
N LYS A 193 13.14 19.67 -13.89
CA LYS A 193 14.12 19.32 -14.91
C LYS A 193 15.26 18.55 -14.24
N ILE A 194 15.61 17.41 -14.79
CA ILE A 194 16.61 16.50 -14.22
C ILE A 194 17.74 16.31 -15.23
N GLU A 195 18.98 16.45 -14.77
CA GLU A 195 20.18 16.28 -15.56
C GLU A 195 21.07 15.21 -14.94
N LEU A 196 21.44 14.18 -15.70
CA LEU A 196 22.49 13.23 -15.35
C LEU A 196 23.66 13.47 -16.28
N TRP A 197 24.70 14.10 -15.77
CA TRP A 197 25.96 14.27 -16.49
C TRP A 197 26.97 13.25 -16.00
N HIS A 198 27.71 12.65 -16.94
CA HIS A 198 28.83 11.79 -16.57
C HIS A 198 29.97 11.90 -17.59
N LEU A 199 31.20 12.10 -17.10
CA LEU A 199 32.40 12.07 -17.94
C LEU A 199 33.59 11.54 -17.15
N ASN A 200 34.32 10.60 -17.75
CA ASN A 200 35.51 9.95 -17.18
C ASN A 200 35.28 9.31 -15.81
N ALA A 201 35.42 10.09 -14.73
CA ALA A 201 35.38 9.65 -13.34
C ALA A 201 34.48 10.54 -12.46
N MET A 202 33.58 11.32 -13.07
CA MET A 202 32.66 12.20 -12.34
C MET A 202 31.23 12.06 -12.86
N ILE A 203 30.32 11.67 -11.96
CA ILE A 203 28.87 11.61 -12.21
C ILE A 203 28.22 12.69 -11.36
N THR A 204 27.36 13.49 -11.96
CA THR A 204 26.51 14.43 -11.25
C THR A 204 25.07 14.27 -11.65
N VAL A 205 24.17 14.38 -10.68
CA VAL A 205 22.74 14.49 -10.91
C VAL A 205 22.28 15.85 -10.43
N ILE A 206 21.46 16.53 -11.22
CA ILE A 206 20.92 17.84 -10.85
C ILE A 206 19.41 17.81 -11.03
N TYR A 207 18.69 18.25 -10.01
CA TYR A 207 17.27 18.53 -10.07
C TYR A 207 17.06 20.04 -9.98
N TYR A 208 16.24 20.59 -10.88
CA TYR A 208 15.85 22.00 -10.90
C TYR A 208 14.34 22.12 -10.75
N ASP A 209 13.88 23.10 -9.96
CA ASP A 209 12.49 23.53 -9.95
C ASP A 209 12.12 24.11 -11.33
N VAL A 210 11.14 23.51 -12.01
CA VAL A 210 10.67 23.97 -13.33
C VAL A 210 10.12 25.40 -13.29
N ASN A 211 9.66 25.87 -12.13
CA ASN A 211 9.13 27.22 -11.94
C ASN A 211 10.21 28.25 -11.59
N HIS A 212 11.46 27.81 -11.43
CA HIS A 212 12.61 28.64 -11.07
C HIS A 212 13.78 28.47 -12.05
N LEU A 213 13.49 28.11 -13.30
CA LEU A 213 14.46 28.10 -14.38
C LEU A 213 14.64 29.54 -14.90
N GLU A 214 15.64 30.25 -14.37
CA GLU A 214 16.14 31.50 -14.97
C GLU A 214 16.91 31.24 -16.28
#